data_AF-A0A9Q0JFB7-F1
#
_entry.id   AF-A0A9Q0JFB7-F1
#
_cell.length_a   1.000
_cell.length_b   1.000
_cell.length_c   1.000
_cell.angle_alpha   90.00
_cell.angle_beta   90.00
_cell.angle_gamma   90.00
#
_symmetry.space_group_name_H-M   'P 1'
#
loop_
_entity.id
_entity.type
_entity.pdbx_description
1 polymer ?
#
loop_
_entity_poly.entity_id
_entity_poly.type
_entity_poly.pdbx_seq_one_letter_code
_entity_poly.pdbx_strand_id
1 'polypeptide(L)'
;MFFFAFLSNITKGGAYNPLTVLYPAISGDFPTFLFTVGARIPAQVFGSIIGVRLIIQNIPEVGLGPRLNVDIHRGALTEGLLTFAIVTLSLGLARKIPGSFFMKTWISSVSKLALHILGSDLTGGVMNPASVVGWAFARGDHITKEHILVYWLAPIEATLLAVWIFKLLFRPPKQNESQKLKGKTE
;
A
#
# COMPACT_ATOMS: atom_id res chain seq x y z
N MET A 1 -11.75 2.10 6.53
CA MET A 1 -10.52 2.94 6.44
C MET A 1 -10.30 3.79 7.69
N PHE A 2 -11.32 4.49 8.20
CA PHE A 2 -11.20 5.32 9.42
C PHE A 2 -10.62 4.58 10.65
N PHE A 3 -11.09 3.36 10.94
CA PHE A 3 -10.54 2.55 12.03
C PHE A 3 -9.04 2.30 11.88
N PHE A 4 -8.59 1.89 10.69
CA PHE A 4 -7.16 1.68 10.41
C PHE A 4 -6.35 2.98 10.44
N ALA A 5 -6.92 4.10 10.00
CA ALA A 5 -6.27 5.41 10.09
C ALA A 5 -6.09 5.85 11.56
N PHE A 6 -7.11 5.61 12.40
CA PHE A 6 -7.04 5.84 13.84
C PHE A 6 -5.97 4.97 14.51
N LEU A 7 -5.95 3.66 14.22
CA LEU A 7 -4.92 2.74 14.72
C LEU A 7 -3.52 3.18 14.28
N SER A 8 -3.35 3.56 13.01
CA SER A 8 -2.07 4.07 12.49
C SER A 8 -1.58 5.28 13.28
N ASN A 9 -2.48 6.21 13.61
CA ASN A 9 -2.15 7.41 14.38
C ASN A 9 -1.69 7.07 15.82
N ILE A 10 -2.42 6.21 16.52
CA ILE A 10 -2.09 5.84 17.92
C ILE A 10 -0.82 5.00 18.00
N THR A 11 -0.63 4.09 17.05
CA THR A 11 0.56 3.23 16.97
C THR A 11 1.77 3.92 16.35
N LYS A 12 1.66 5.22 16.00
CA LYS A 12 2.70 6.02 15.36
C LYS A 12 3.26 5.39 14.08
N GLY A 13 2.37 4.88 13.24
CA GLY A 13 2.69 4.38 11.91
C GLY A 13 2.31 2.92 11.65
N GLY A 14 1.43 2.32 12.45
CA GLY A 14 0.86 1.00 12.15
C GLY A 14 0.19 1.00 10.77
N ALA A 15 0.54 0.03 9.93
CA ALA A 15 0.10 -0.04 8.54
C ALA A 15 -0.42 -1.44 8.23
N TYR A 16 -1.40 -1.52 7.33
CA TYR A 16 -2.07 -2.76 6.94
C TYR A 16 -1.83 -3.14 5.46
N ASN A 17 -0.99 -2.38 4.76
CA ASN A 17 -0.66 -2.58 3.35
C ASN A 17 0.86 -2.46 3.16
N PRO A 18 1.54 -3.48 2.58
CA PRO A 18 2.99 -3.44 2.36
C PRO A 18 3.44 -2.21 1.58
N LEU A 19 2.64 -1.76 0.62
CA LEU A 19 2.98 -0.65 -0.26
C LEU A 19 3.15 0.68 0.50
N THR A 20 2.43 0.86 1.61
CA THR A 20 2.51 2.12 2.38
C THR A 20 3.79 2.22 3.22
N VAL A 21 4.40 1.08 3.57
CA VAL A 21 5.64 1.02 4.34
C VAL A 21 6.87 0.84 3.45
N LEU A 22 6.68 0.32 2.24
CA LEU A 22 7.77 0.00 1.32
C LEU A 22 8.53 1.24 0.83
N TYR A 23 7.81 2.30 0.47
CA TYR A 23 8.46 3.52 0.00
C TYR A 23 9.35 4.19 1.07
N PRO A 24 8.86 4.49 2.29
CA PRO A 24 9.69 5.04 3.35
C PRO A 24 10.88 4.15 3.69
N ALA A 25 10.71 2.82 3.62
CA ALA A 25 11.78 1.87 3.84
C ALA A 25 12.88 1.95 2.77
N ILE A 26 12.52 2.06 1.49
CA ILE A 26 13.49 2.14 0.38
C ILE A 26 14.19 3.50 0.33
N SER A 27 13.52 4.58 0.73
CA SER A 27 14.12 5.92 0.80
C SER A 27 14.81 6.22 2.14
N GLY A 28 14.73 5.31 3.11
CA GLY A 28 15.27 5.48 4.45
C GLY A 28 16.66 4.88 4.62
N ASP A 29 17.03 4.61 5.87
CA ASP A 29 18.27 3.93 6.24
C ASP A 29 18.14 2.40 6.20
N PHE A 30 19.27 1.71 6.07
CA PHE A 30 19.32 0.25 5.94
C PHE A 30 18.64 -0.50 7.12
N PRO A 31 18.79 -0.10 8.39
CA PRO A 31 18.05 -0.71 9.50
C PRO A 31 16.52 -0.61 9.34
N THR A 32 15.99 0.56 8.95
CA THR A 32 14.55 0.75 8.71
C THR A 32 14.07 -0.10 7.55
N PHE A 33 14.88 -0.22 6.49
CA PHE A 33 14.61 -1.12 5.39
C PHE A 33 14.50 -2.58 5.87
N LEU A 34 15.51 -3.07 6.58
CA LEU A 34 15.55 -4.44 7.08
C LEU A 34 14.40 -4.74 8.05
N PHE A 35 14.08 -3.81 8.95
CA PHE A 35 12.94 -3.95 9.85
C PHE A 35 11.61 -3.98 9.07
N THR A 36 11.48 -3.19 8.01
CA THR A 36 10.26 -3.15 7.22
C THR A 36 10.05 -4.44 6.42
N VAL A 37 11.07 -4.88 5.70
CA VAL A 37 11.00 -6.09 4.86
C VAL A 37 11.01 -7.36 5.72
N GLY A 38 11.79 -7.38 6.79
CA GLY A 38 11.98 -8.54 7.66
C GLY A 38 10.93 -8.71 8.76
N ALA A 39 10.28 -7.64 9.21
CA ALA A 39 9.30 -7.73 10.30
C ALA A 39 7.93 -7.14 9.93
N ARG A 40 7.87 -5.89 9.41
CA ARG A 40 6.58 -5.21 9.21
C ARG A 40 5.73 -5.84 8.11
N ILE A 41 6.31 -6.12 6.94
CA ILE A 41 5.60 -6.76 5.83
C ILE A 41 5.17 -8.19 6.20
N PRO A 42 6.05 -9.05 6.77
CA PRO A 42 5.65 -10.37 7.26
C PRO A 42 4.52 -10.30 8.29
N ALA A 43 4.58 -9.39 9.27
CA ALA A 43 3.51 -9.23 10.25
C ALA A 43 2.16 -8.85 9.61
N GLN A 44 2.16 -8.01 8.58
CA GLN A 44 0.94 -7.67 7.82
C GLN A 44 0.39 -8.89 7.06
N VAL A 45 1.27 -9.70 6.45
CA VAL A 45 0.88 -10.94 5.76
C VAL A 45 0.30 -11.95 6.74
N PHE A 46 0.98 -12.22 7.85
CA PHE A 46 0.49 -13.13 8.91
C PHE A 46 -0.85 -12.66 9.48
N GLY A 47 -0.98 -11.37 9.79
CA GLY A 47 -2.23 -10.79 10.26
C GLY A 47 -3.36 -10.97 9.24
N SER A 48 -3.07 -10.81 7.93
CA SER A 48 -4.06 -11.05 6.88
C SER A 48 -4.46 -12.52 6.77
N ILE A 49 -3.53 -13.47 6.88
CA ILE A 49 -3.84 -14.91 6.83
C ILE A 49 -4.74 -15.29 8.00
N ILE A 50 -4.41 -14.85 9.22
CA ILE A 50 -5.23 -15.10 10.41
C ILE A 50 -6.62 -14.46 10.25
N GLY A 51 -6.67 -13.21 9.80
CA GLY A 51 -7.92 -12.49 9.59
C GLY A 51 -8.84 -13.21 8.59
N VAL A 52 -8.33 -13.62 7.44
CA VAL A 52 -9.12 -14.36 6.44
C VAL A 52 -9.59 -15.71 6.98
N ARG A 53 -8.74 -16.45 7.70
CA ARG A 53 -9.14 -17.71 8.34
C ARG A 53 -10.31 -17.50 9.31
N LEU A 54 -10.24 -16.48 10.16
CA LEU A 54 -11.33 -16.15 11.08
C LEU A 54 -12.62 -15.78 10.33
N ILE A 55 -12.53 -15.00 9.25
CA ILE A 55 -13.71 -14.64 8.45
C ILE A 55 -14.35 -15.90 7.86
N ILE A 56 -13.58 -16.77 7.20
CA ILE A 56 -14.11 -18.00 6.58
C ILE A 56 -14.73 -18.94 7.63
N GLN A 57 -14.14 -19.01 8.83
CA GLN A 57 -14.67 -19.83 9.93
C GLN A 57 -16.00 -19.32 10.48
N ASN A 58 -16.18 -17.99 10.55
CA ASN A 58 -17.37 -17.39 11.16
C ASN A 58 -18.46 -17.04 10.12
N ILE A 59 -18.08 -16.85 8.85
CA ILE A 59 -18.96 -16.43 7.74
C ILE A 59 -18.56 -17.23 6.49
N PRO A 60 -18.98 -18.50 6.38
CA PRO A 60 -18.59 -19.36 5.26
C PRO A 60 -19.12 -18.88 3.90
N GLU A 61 -20.17 -18.05 3.89
CA GLU A 61 -20.79 -17.50 2.67
C GLU A 61 -19.99 -16.38 2.01
N VAL A 62 -18.91 -15.89 2.65
CA VAL A 62 -18.12 -14.74 2.17
C VAL A 62 -17.38 -14.99 0.84
N GLY A 63 -17.36 -16.24 0.38
CA GLY A 63 -16.69 -16.65 -0.85
C GLY A 63 -15.17 -16.80 -0.68
N LEU A 64 -14.46 -16.83 -1.82
CA LEU A 64 -13.04 -17.17 -1.86
C LEU A 64 -12.12 -15.96 -2.11
N GLY A 65 -12.64 -14.74 -1.98
CA GLY A 65 -11.88 -13.51 -2.17
C GLY A 65 -11.54 -13.20 -3.65
N PRO A 66 -10.65 -12.23 -3.89
CA PRO A 66 -10.33 -11.70 -5.21
C PRO A 66 -9.63 -12.75 -6.08
N ARG A 67 -9.99 -12.77 -7.38
CA ARG A 67 -9.41 -13.63 -8.41
C ARG A 67 -9.09 -12.81 -9.65
N LEU A 68 -8.11 -13.29 -10.40
CA LEU A 68 -7.77 -12.75 -11.69
C LEU A 68 -8.75 -13.31 -12.73
N ASN A 69 -9.43 -12.43 -13.45
CA ASN A 69 -10.39 -12.81 -14.50
C ASN A 69 -9.86 -12.54 -15.92
N VAL A 70 -8.67 -11.96 -16.04
CA VAL A 70 -8.01 -11.60 -17.31
C VAL A 70 -6.64 -12.24 -17.41
N ASP A 71 -5.96 -12.10 -18.55
CA ASP A 71 -4.59 -12.59 -18.68
C ASP A 71 -3.63 -11.89 -17.69
N ILE A 72 -2.52 -12.54 -17.38
CA ILE A 72 -1.51 -12.05 -16.42
C ILE A 72 -1.00 -10.65 -16.76
N HIS A 73 -0.79 -10.34 -18.04
CA HIS A 73 -0.23 -9.05 -18.44
C HIS A 73 -1.26 -7.93 -18.29
N ARG A 74 -2.51 -8.17 -18.70
CA ARG A 74 -3.62 -7.23 -18.44
C ARG A 74 -3.88 -7.08 -16.95
N GLY A 75 -3.85 -8.17 -16.20
CA GLY A 75 -4.01 -8.15 -14.75
C GLY A 75 -2.93 -7.31 -14.07
N ALA A 76 -1.66 -7.55 -14.42
CA ALA A 76 -0.53 -6.79 -13.91
C ALA A 76 -0.64 -5.30 -14.27
N LEU A 77 -1.02 -4.99 -15.51
CA LEU A 77 -1.26 -3.61 -15.93
C LEU A 77 -2.40 -2.96 -15.12
N THR A 78 -3.51 -3.66 -14.90
CA THR A 78 -4.64 -3.15 -14.12
C THR A 78 -4.26 -2.91 -12.68
N GLU A 79 -3.74 -3.91 -11.94
CA GLU A 79 -3.33 -3.72 -10.55
C GLU A 79 -2.20 -2.69 -10.41
N GLY A 80 -1.28 -2.64 -11.36
CA GLY A 80 -0.24 -1.62 -11.44
C GLY A 80 -0.83 -0.21 -11.58
N LEU A 81 -1.73 0.04 -12.53
CA LEU A 81 -2.36 1.35 -12.73
C LEU A 81 -3.23 1.78 -11.53
N LEU A 82 -4.02 0.86 -10.97
CA LEU A 82 -4.82 1.12 -9.78
C LEU A 82 -3.93 1.49 -8.59
N THR A 83 -2.84 0.73 -8.39
CA THR A 83 -1.85 1.00 -7.34
C THR A 83 -1.16 2.34 -7.56
N PHE A 84 -0.74 2.64 -8.79
CA PHE A 84 -0.12 3.92 -9.14
C PHE A 84 -1.03 5.09 -8.79
N ALA A 85 -2.32 5.00 -9.14
CA ALA A 85 -3.31 6.04 -8.87
C ALA A 85 -3.50 6.25 -7.35
N ILE A 86 -3.71 5.18 -6.58
CA ILE A 86 -3.94 5.32 -5.13
C ILE A 86 -2.69 5.79 -4.37
N VAL A 87 -1.49 5.37 -4.79
CA VAL A 87 -0.23 5.84 -4.20
C VAL A 87 0.00 7.31 -4.52
N THR A 88 -0.20 7.73 -5.77
CA THR A 88 -0.05 9.14 -6.18
C THR A 88 -1.02 10.04 -5.40
N LEU A 89 -2.28 9.61 -5.24
CA LEU A 89 -3.27 10.31 -4.44
C LEU A 89 -2.87 10.39 -2.96
N SER A 90 -2.34 9.30 -2.40
CA SER A 90 -1.87 9.26 -1.01
C SER A 90 -0.69 10.22 -0.79
N LEU A 91 0.27 10.28 -1.73
CA LEU A 91 1.38 11.24 -1.70
C LEU A 91 0.88 12.69 -1.81
N GLY A 92 -0.11 12.94 -2.67
CA GLY A 92 -0.78 14.23 -2.78
C GLY A 92 -1.41 14.68 -1.46
N LEU A 93 -2.21 13.82 -0.83
CA LEU A 93 -2.87 14.09 0.45
C LEU A 93 -1.88 14.28 1.62
N ALA A 94 -0.72 13.62 1.56
CA ALA A 94 0.34 13.75 2.56
C ALA A 94 1.04 15.13 2.51
N ARG A 95 0.90 15.89 1.42
CA ARG A 95 1.43 17.26 1.35
C ARG A 95 0.69 18.17 2.35
N LYS A 96 1.27 19.35 2.59
CA LYS A 96 0.66 20.45 3.36
C LYS A 96 -0.55 21.08 2.64
N ILE A 97 -1.47 20.26 2.15
CA ILE A 97 -2.77 20.71 1.67
C ILE A 97 -3.62 21.04 2.91
N PRO A 98 -4.26 22.22 2.97
CA PRO A 98 -5.21 22.54 4.02
C PRO A 98 -6.35 21.51 4.03
N GLY A 99 -6.53 20.82 5.16
CA GLY A 99 -7.52 19.76 5.29
C GLY A 99 -7.36 19.02 6.60
N SER A 100 -8.47 18.75 7.28
CA SER A 100 -8.46 17.99 8.54
C SER A 100 -8.04 16.54 8.29
N PHE A 101 -7.53 15.87 9.33
CA PHE A 101 -7.26 14.42 9.32
C PHE A 101 -8.47 13.62 8.79
N PHE A 102 -9.68 14.04 9.19
CA PHE A 102 -10.92 13.43 8.74
C PHE A 102 -11.13 13.57 7.23
N MET A 103 -10.96 14.77 6.67
CA MET A 103 -11.14 15.02 5.24
C MET A 103 -10.14 14.22 4.39
N LYS A 104 -8.86 14.19 4.80
CA LYS A 104 -7.83 13.39 4.11
C LYS A 104 -8.16 11.90 4.13
N THR A 105 -8.59 11.39 5.28
CA THR A 105 -9.01 9.99 5.43
C THR A 105 -10.23 9.70 4.58
N TRP A 106 -11.21 10.61 4.53
CA TRP A 106 -12.41 10.46 3.72
C TRP A 106 -12.09 10.38 2.22
N ILE A 107 -11.30 11.33 1.69
CA ILE A 107 -10.88 11.32 0.28
C ILE A 107 -10.14 10.01 -0.04
N SER A 108 -9.15 9.63 0.78
CA SER A 108 -8.41 8.38 0.60
C SER A 108 -9.34 7.15 0.61
N SER A 109 -10.37 7.15 1.46
CA SER A 109 -11.32 6.03 1.56
C SER A 109 -12.19 5.91 0.32
N VAL A 110 -12.79 7.02 -0.12
CA VAL A 110 -13.66 7.06 -1.30
C VAL A 110 -12.86 6.71 -2.55
N SER A 111 -11.66 7.27 -2.72
CA SER A 111 -10.79 6.96 -3.84
C SER A 111 -10.38 5.49 -3.87
N LYS A 112 -10.04 4.90 -2.71
CA LYS A 112 -9.70 3.48 -2.64
C LYS A 112 -10.90 2.60 -3.00
N LEU A 113 -12.11 2.94 -2.52
CA LEU A 113 -13.33 2.22 -2.87
C LEU A 113 -13.64 2.33 -4.36
N ALA A 114 -13.54 3.53 -4.93
CA ALA A 114 -13.78 3.76 -6.36
C ALA A 114 -12.81 2.95 -7.23
N LEU A 115 -11.51 2.97 -6.92
CA LEU A 115 -10.50 2.18 -7.63
C LEU A 115 -10.72 0.67 -7.44
N HIS A 116 -11.17 0.25 -6.26
CA HIS A 116 -11.53 -1.15 -6.01
C HIS A 116 -12.67 -1.61 -6.90
N ILE A 117 -13.74 -0.81 -7.02
CA ILE A 117 -14.88 -1.09 -7.91
C ILE A 117 -14.43 -1.08 -9.38
N LEU A 118 -13.57 -0.15 -9.78
CA LEU A 118 -13.05 -0.11 -11.15
C LEU A 118 -12.18 -1.34 -11.51
N GLY A 119 -11.47 -1.89 -10.52
CA GLY A 119 -10.60 -3.05 -10.70
C GLY A 119 -11.26 -4.40 -10.44
N SER A 120 -12.47 -4.42 -9.86
CA SER A 120 -13.07 -5.63 -9.30
C SER A 120 -13.23 -6.72 -10.34
N ASP A 121 -13.71 -6.35 -11.51
CA ASP A 121 -14.10 -7.31 -12.55
C ASP A 121 -12.90 -7.91 -13.27
N LEU A 122 -11.76 -7.22 -13.25
CA LEU A 122 -10.53 -7.65 -13.93
C LEU A 122 -9.59 -8.42 -12.98
N THR A 123 -9.38 -7.89 -11.78
CA THR A 123 -8.32 -8.36 -10.85
C THR A 123 -8.80 -8.49 -9.41
N GLY A 124 -10.02 -8.03 -9.10
CA GLY A 124 -10.48 -7.81 -7.74
C GLY A 124 -10.10 -6.44 -7.15
N GLY A 125 -9.25 -5.66 -7.82
CA GLY A 125 -8.97 -4.25 -7.48
C GLY A 125 -8.47 -4.07 -6.04
N VAL A 126 -7.57 -4.93 -5.58
CA VAL A 126 -7.24 -5.03 -4.14
C VAL A 126 -6.20 -3.98 -3.75
N MET A 127 -5.22 -3.73 -4.62
CA MET A 127 -4.14 -2.76 -4.39
C MET A 127 -3.45 -2.94 -3.03
N ASN A 128 -3.37 -4.18 -2.53
CA ASN A 128 -2.78 -4.53 -1.24
C ASN A 128 -2.25 -5.98 -1.24
N PRO A 129 -0.94 -6.18 -1.45
CA PRO A 129 -0.34 -7.51 -1.54
C PRO A 129 -0.62 -8.39 -0.31
N ALA A 130 -0.53 -7.84 0.91
CA ALA A 130 -0.78 -8.63 2.14
C ALA A 130 -2.22 -9.15 2.19
N SER A 131 -3.19 -8.32 1.80
CA SER A 131 -4.60 -8.71 1.76
C SER A 131 -4.86 -9.81 0.75
N VAL A 132 -4.20 -9.77 -0.43
CA VAL A 132 -4.36 -10.82 -1.45
C VAL A 132 -3.75 -12.13 -0.95
N VAL A 133 -2.59 -12.10 -0.31
CA VAL A 133 -1.96 -13.32 0.26
C VAL A 133 -2.88 -14.01 1.25
N GLY A 134 -3.59 -13.27 2.12
CA GLY A 134 -4.51 -13.88 3.08
C GLY A 134 -5.56 -14.77 2.41
N TRP A 135 -6.19 -14.28 1.34
CA TRP A 135 -7.15 -15.04 0.55
C TRP A 135 -6.48 -16.15 -0.26
N ALA A 136 -5.31 -15.88 -0.84
CA ALA A 136 -4.59 -16.86 -1.63
C ALA A 136 -4.11 -18.06 -0.79
N PHE A 137 -3.73 -17.80 0.45
CA PHE A 137 -3.36 -18.85 1.40
C PHE A 137 -4.55 -19.73 1.77
N ALA A 138 -5.75 -19.15 1.92
CA ALA A 138 -6.97 -19.90 2.18
C ALA A 138 -7.38 -20.79 1.00
N ARG A 139 -7.05 -20.41 -0.23
CA ARG A 139 -7.31 -21.19 -1.46
C ARG A 139 -6.21 -22.18 -1.83
N GLY A 140 -4.99 -21.98 -1.31
CA GLY A 140 -3.82 -22.77 -1.70
C GLY A 140 -3.11 -22.29 -2.97
N ASP A 141 -3.43 -21.10 -3.51
CA ASP A 141 -2.88 -20.56 -4.77
C ASP A 141 -1.84 -19.44 -4.57
N HIS A 142 -1.33 -19.27 -3.34
CA HIS A 142 -0.39 -18.22 -2.93
C HIS A 142 1.00 -18.25 -3.59
N ILE A 143 1.39 -19.32 -4.30
CA ILE A 143 2.69 -19.45 -4.99
C ILE A 143 2.54 -19.40 -6.53
N THR A 144 1.34 -19.07 -7.03
CA THR A 144 1.10 -19.00 -8.48
C THR A 144 1.83 -17.80 -9.11
N LYS A 145 2.19 -17.94 -10.40
CA LYS A 145 2.79 -16.85 -11.19
C LYS A 145 1.89 -15.63 -11.24
N GLU A 146 0.58 -15.85 -11.38
CA GLU A 146 -0.44 -14.80 -11.30
C GLU A 146 -0.33 -14.04 -9.99
N HIS A 147 -0.27 -14.75 -8.86
CA HIS A 147 -0.18 -14.14 -7.55
C HIS A 147 1.06 -13.24 -7.40
N ILE A 148 2.22 -13.75 -7.79
CA ILE A 148 3.50 -13.06 -7.65
C ILE A 148 3.60 -11.87 -8.61
N LEU A 149 3.22 -12.04 -9.88
CA LEU A 149 3.40 -10.99 -10.89
C LEU A 149 2.34 -9.89 -10.77
N VAL A 150 1.06 -10.27 -10.61
CA VAL A 150 -0.06 -9.33 -10.66
C VAL A 150 -0.24 -8.61 -9.33
N TYR A 151 -0.12 -9.32 -8.20
CA TYR A 151 -0.49 -8.75 -6.90
C TYR A 151 0.69 -8.36 -6.01
N TRP A 152 1.91 -8.72 -6.39
CA TRP A 152 3.14 -8.28 -5.71
C TRP A 152 3.99 -7.39 -6.61
N LEU A 153 4.47 -7.93 -7.73
CA LEU A 153 5.45 -7.21 -8.57
C LEU A 153 4.86 -5.93 -9.16
N ALA A 154 3.71 -6.01 -9.85
CA ALA A 154 3.12 -4.84 -10.49
C ALA A 154 2.76 -3.71 -9.49
N PRO A 155 2.16 -3.99 -8.31
CA PRO A 155 1.92 -2.96 -7.31
C PRO A 155 3.21 -2.35 -6.71
N ILE A 156 4.27 -3.15 -6.54
CA ILE A 156 5.58 -2.65 -6.09
C ILE A 156 6.18 -1.69 -7.12
N GLU A 157 6.24 -2.11 -8.39
CA GLU A 157 6.75 -1.29 -9.49
C GLU A 157 5.96 0.02 -9.62
N ALA A 158 4.63 -0.06 -9.58
CA ALA A 158 3.75 1.10 -9.61
C ALA A 158 3.99 2.06 -8.43
N THR A 159 4.21 1.52 -7.23
CA THR A 159 4.52 2.32 -6.04
C THR A 159 5.84 3.07 -6.21
N LEU A 160 6.88 2.37 -6.69
CA LEU A 160 8.19 2.98 -6.96
C LEU A 160 8.09 4.06 -8.04
N LEU A 161 7.36 3.80 -9.12
CA LEU A 161 7.15 4.74 -10.21
C LEU A 161 6.38 5.99 -9.74
N ALA A 162 5.28 5.81 -9.01
CA ALA A 162 4.47 6.90 -8.46
C ALA A 162 5.30 7.82 -7.57
N VAL A 163 6.07 7.23 -6.66
CA VAL A 163 7.01 7.92 -5.80
C VAL A 163 8.04 8.72 -6.60
N TRP A 164 8.65 8.08 -7.60
CA TRP A 164 9.72 8.68 -8.37
C TRP A 164 9.21 9.88 -9.18
N ILE A 165 8.07 9.72 -9.88
CA ILE A 165 7.38 10.81 -10.58
C ILE A 165 7.01 11.92 -9.59
N PHE A 166 6.46 11.56 -8.43
CA PHE A 166 6.07 12.55 -7.43
C PHE A 166 7.28 13.35 -6.90
N LYS A 167 8.42 12.71 -6.63
CA LYS A 167 9.66 13.42 -6.25
C LYS A 167 10.18 14.33 -7.36
N LEU A 168 10.08 13.88 -8.62
CA LEU A 168 10.53 14.64 -9.79
C LEU A 168 9.69 15.91 -10.00
N LEU A 169 8.36 15.79 -9.87
CA LEU A 169 7.42 16.90 -10.02
C LEU A 169 7.41 17.83 -8.80
N PHE A 170 7.52 17.27 -7.60
CA PHE A 170 7.45 17.99 -6.34
C PHE A 170 8.79 17.83 -5.60
N ARG A 171 9.80 18.61 -6.03
CA ARG A 171 11.10 18.65 -5.35
C ARG A 171 10.90 18.94 -3.86
N PRO A 172 11.58 18.21 -2.95
CA PRO A 172 11.62 18.62 -1.55
C PRO A 172 12.22 20.03 -1.49
N PRO A 173 11.67 20.94 -0.66
CA PRO A 173 12.34 22.21 -0.42
C PRO A 173 13.76 21.87 0.06
N LYS A 174 14.78 22.40 -0.64
CA LYS A 174 16.17 22.27 -0.22
C LYS A 174 16.19 22.61 1.28
N GLN A 175 16.58 21.67 2.13
CA GLN A 175 16.95 22.00 3.50
C GLN A 175 18.17 22.90 3.39
N ASN A 176 17.88 24.19 3.38
CA ASN A 176 18.74 25.31 3.68
C ASN A 176 20.14 24.90 4.18
N GLU A 177 21.13 24.93 3.29
CA GLU A 177 22.56 24.94 3.64
C GLU A 177 22.91 26.06 4.64
N SER A 178 22.00 27.04 4.83
CA SER A 178 22.12 28.11 5.82
C SER A 178 21.94 27.70 7.30
N GLN A 179 21.50 26.48 7.62
CA GLN A 179 21.52 25.99 9.02
C GLN A 179 22.83 25.30 9.41
N LYS A 180 23.61 24.79 8.45
CA LYS A 180 24.90 24.13 8.73
C LYS A 180 26.04 25.12 9.00
N LEU A 181 25.88 26.38 8.57
CA LEU A 181 26.84 27.47 8.85
C LEU A 181 26.57 28.22 10.16
N LYS A 182 25.37 28.15 10.73
CA LYS A 182 25.06 28.81 12.02
C LYS A 182 25.46 28.00 13.25
N GLY A 183 25.55 26.68 13.15
CA GLY A 183 26.01 25.81 14.26
C GLY A 183 27.53 25.68 14.40
N LYS A 184 28.32 26.44 13.62
CA LYS A 184 29.79 26.47 13.70
C LYS A 184 30.34 27.77 14.27
N THR A 185 29.48 28.70 14.69
CA THR A 185 29.88 30.04 15.15
C THR A 185 29.27 30.43 16.51
N GLU A 186 28.75 29.45 17.27
CA GLU A 186 28.35 29.62 18.66
C GLU A 186 29.18 28.71 19.57
#